data_AF-A0A7Z9ZLG8-F1
#
_entry.id   AF-A0A7Z9ZLG8-F1
#
_cell.length_a   1.000
_cell.length_b   1.000
_cell.length_c   1.000
_cell.angle_alpha   90.00
_cell.angle_beta   90.00
_cell.angle_gamma   90.00
#
_symmetry.space_group_name_H-M   'P 1'
#
loop_
_entity.id
_entity.type
_entity.pdbx_description
1 polymer ?
#
loop_
_entity_poly.entity_id
_entity_poly.type
_entity_poly.pdbx_seq_one_letter_code
_entity_poly.pdbx_strand_id
1 'polypeptide(L)' 'MVDLRIDGERCPPCLRCLAAIACLNRALVQEKPGSLPVLDPDRCAGCGFCGPACPHGAIVDLEGPVYA' A
#
# COMPACT_ATOMS: atom_id res chain seq x y z
N MET A 1 12.23 11.20 0.51
CA MET A 1 11.51 10.63 1.66
C MET A 1 10.09 10.40 1.16
N VAL A 2 9.60 9.17 1.20
CA VAL A 2 8.27 8.82 0.66
C VAL A 2 7.27 8.87 1.81
N ASP A 3 6.26 9.72 1.71
CA ASP A 3 5.21 9.90 2.73
C ASP A 3 4.01 8.95 2.52
N LEU A 4 4.25 7.75 1.98
CA LEU A 4 3.19 6.77 1.72
C LEU A 4 2.68 6.16 3.03
N ARG A 5 1.36 6.08 3.16
CA ARG A 5 0.66 5.57 4.35
C ARG A 5 -0.46 4.63 3.94
N ILE A 6 -0.84 3.76 4.88
CA ILE A 6 -2.00 2.87 4.74
C ILE A 6 -3.09 3.40 5.65
N ASP A 7 -4.21 3.80 5.06
CA ASP A 7 -5.40 4.20 5.80
C ASP A 7 -6.15 2.94 6.28
N GLY A 8 -6.13 2.72 7.59
CA GLY A 8 -6.77 1.57 8.22
C GLY A 8 -8.29 1.58 8.14
N GLU A 9 -8.94 2.73 8.00
CA GLU A 9 -10.40 2.83 7.85
C GLU A 9 -10.82 2.42 6.43
N ARG A 10 -9.96 2.67 5.44
CA ARG A 10 -10.17 2.26 4.04
C ARG A 10 -9.57 0.90 3.70
N CYS A 11 -8.84 0.25 4.60
CA CYS A 11 -8.19 -1.03 4.36
C CYS A 11 -8.96 -2.20 5.00
N PRO A 12 -9.98 -2.76 4.33
CA PRO A 12 -10.65 -3.96 4.84
C PRO A 12 -9.68 -5.16 4.86
N PRO A 13 -10.00 -6.23 5.63
CA PRO A 13 -9.17 -7.43 5.69
C PRO A 13 -9.24 -8.22 4.38
N CYS A 14 -8.43 -7.82 3.40
CA CYS A 14 -8.28 -8.52 2.13
C CYS A 14 -7.52 -9.84 2.31
N LEU A 15 -7.99 -10.93 1.70
CA LEU A 15 -7.28 -12.21 1.70
C LEU A 15 -5.86 -12.09 1.15
N ARG A 16 -5.68 -11.29 0.09
CA ARG A 16 -4.37 -10.95 -0.51
C ARG A 16 -4.32 -9.45 -0.79
N CYS A 17 -3.28 -8.78 -0.32
CA CYS A 17 -3.05 -7.36 -0.57
C CYS A 17 -2.54 -7.14 -2.01
N LEU A 18 -3.41 -6.63 -2.90
CA LEU A 18 -3.05 -6.34 -4.30
C LEU A 18 -1.99 -5.23 -4.41
N ALA A 19 -2.04 -4.24 -3.51
CA ALA A 19 -1.02 -3.20 -3.41
C ALA A 19 0.37 -3.78 -3.10
N ALA A 20 0.45 -4.77 -2.21
CA ALA A 20 1.71 -5.46 -1.89
C ALA A 20 2.20 -6.32 -3.07
N ILE A 21 1.29 -6.98 -3.79
CA ILE A 21 1.61 -7.74 -5.02
C ILE A 21 2.18 -6.80 -6.10
N ALA A 22 1.64 -5.59 -6.23
CA ALA A 22 2.13 -4.58 -7.16
C ALA A 22 3.45 -3.91 -6.72
N CYS A 23 3.88 -4.10 -5.46
CA CYS A 23 5.09 -3.49 -4.95
C CYS A 23 6.34 -4.23 -5.42
N LEU A 24 6.93 -3.77 -6.53
CA LEU A 24 8.13 -4.36 -7.14
C LEU A 24 9.34 -4.42 -6.18
N ASN A 25 9.48 -3.40 -5.32
CA ASN A 25 10.58 -3.33 -4.36
C ASN A 25 10.33 -4.16 -3.08
N ARG A 26 9.13 -4.76 -2.96
CA ARG A 26 8.61 -5.44 -1.76
C ARG A 26 8.77 -4.60 -0.49
N ALA A 27 8.59 -3.29 -0.63
CA ALA A 27 8.51 -2.35 0.47
C ALA A 27 7.18 -2.49 1.22
N LEU A 28 6.10 -2.85 0.51
CA LEU A 28 4.79 -3.10 1.09
C LEU A 28 4.56 -4.62 1.21
N VAL A 29 4.31 -5.11 2.42
CA VAL A 29 4.20 -6.55 2.70
C VAL A 29 2.96 -6.85 3.54
N GLN A 30 2.17 -7.84 3.12
CA GLN A 30 1.14 -8.45 3.96
C GLN A 30 1.68 -9.76 4.53
N GLU A 31 1.93 -9.81 5.84
CA GLU A 31 2.55 -10.97 6.48
C GLU A 31 1.64 -12.21 6.50
N LYS A 32 0.33 -11.99 6.67
CA LYS A 32 -0.68 -13.06 6.74
C LYS A 32 -1.98 -12.64 6.07
N PRO A 33 -2.75 -13.59 5.51
CA PRO A 33 -4.03 -13.27 4.86
C PRO A 33 -4.95 -12.48 5.80
N GLY A 34 -5.52 -11.38 5.29
CA GLY A 34 -6.41 -10.50 6.06
C GLY A 34 -5.72 -9.51 7.00
N SER A 35 -4.38 -9.51 7.15
CA SER A 35 -3.71 -8.48 7.95
C SER A 35 -3.57 -7.17 7.18
N LEU A 36 -3.49 -6.08 7.93
CA LEU A 36 -2.99 -4.80 7.41
C LEU A 36 -1.56 -5.00 6.87
N PRO A 37 -1.25 -4.44 5.69
CA PRO A 37 0.10 -4.48 5.16
C PRO A 37 1.01 -3.48 5.90
N VAL A 38 2.30 -3.79 5.96
CA VAL A 38 3.34 -2.94 6.56
C VAL A 38 4.20 -2.34 5.45
N LEU A 39 4.52 -1.05 5.56
CA LEU A 39 5.44 -0.35 4.66
C LEU A 39 6.83 -0.23 5.29
N ASP A 40 7.84 -0.68 4.56
CA ASP A 40 9.25 -0.38 4.78
C ASP A 40 9.63 0.87 3.94
N PRO A 41 9.82 2.04 4.57
CA PRO A 41 10.10 3.28 3.85
C PRO A 41 11.50 3.29 3.23
N ASP A 42 12.47 2.54 3.76
CA ASP A 42 13.84 2.51 3.26
C ASP A 42 13.93 1.77 1.91
N ARG A 43 12.98 0.84 1.69
CA ARG A 43 12.85 0.11 0.43
C ARG A 43 11.89 0.77 -0.56
N CYS A 44 11.14 1.78 -0.12
CA CYS A 44 10.12 2.41 -0.94
C CYS A 44 10.73 3.46 -1.86
N ALA A 45 10.69 3.20 -3.17
CA ALA A 45 11.18 4.12 -4.19
C ALA A 45 10.15 5.18 -4.64
N GLY A 46 8.93 5.17 -4.09
CA GLY A 46 7.89 6.16 -4.44
C GLY A 46 7.31 6.02 -5.86
N CYS A 47 7.32 4.82 -6.45
CA CYS A 47 6.88 4.60 -7.83
C CYS A 47 5.36 4.66 -8.06
N GLY A 48 4.53 4.69 -7.01
CA GLY A 48 3.09 4.86 -7.11
C GLY A 48 2.25 3.64 -7.52
N PHE A 49 2.85 2.52 -7.99
CA PHE A 49 2.08 1.36 -8.51
C PHE A 49 1.09 0.72 -7.53
N CYS A 50 1.35 0.81 -6.23
CA CYS A 50 0.48 0.25 -5.19
C CYS A 50 -0.87 0.97 -5.08
N GLY A 51 -0.92 2.25 -5.47
CA GLY A 51 -2.10 3.09 -5.47
C GLY A 51 -3.25 2.55 -6.32
N PRO A 52 -3.12 2.53 -7.67
CA PRO A 52 -4.15 2.00 -8.56
C PRO A 52 -4.41 0.50 -8.38
N ALA A 53 -3.45 -0.24 -7.79
CA ALA A 53 -3.64 -1.65 -7.46
C ALA A 53 -4.54 -1.88 -6.23
N CYS A 54 -4.71 -0.89 -5.36
CA CYS A 54 -5.60 -0.99 -4.20
C CYS A 54 -7.04 -0.60 -4.60
N PRO A 55 -7.99 -1.55 -4.69
CA PRO A 55 -9.36 -1.24 -5.10
C PRO A 55 -10.15 -0.44 -4.07
N HIS A 56 -9.61 -0.30 -2.85
CA HIS A 56 -10.26 0.40 -1.74
C HIS A 56 -9.75 1.83 -1.54
N GLY A 57 -8.75 2.27 -2.31
CA GLY A 57 -8.14 3.60 -2.13
C GLY A 57 -7.50 3.77 -0.75
N ALA A 58 -6.98 2.68 -0.16
CA ALA A 58 -6.38 2.67 1.17
C ALA A 58 -4.91 3.10 1.19
N ILE A 59 -4.27 3.18 0.02
CA ILE A 59 -2.90 3.69 -0.13
C ILE A 59 -2.99 5.20 -0.33
N VAL A 60 -2.44 5.96 0.61
CA VAL A 60 -2.56 7.42 0.64
C VAL A 60 -1.21 8.10 0.84
N ASP A 61 -1.11 9.34 0.39
CA ASP A 61 -0.02 10.28 0.71
C ASP A 61 -0.58 11.54 1.40
N LEU A 62 0.15 12.66 1.37
CA LEU A 62 -0.28 13.93 1.97
C LEU A 62 -1.48 14.58 1.25
N GLU A 63 -1.71 14.25 -0.02
CA GLU A 63 -2.75 14.87 -0.86
C GLU A 63 -4.00 13.99 -0.97
N GLY A 64 -3.88 12.69 -0.71
CA GLY A 64 -5.03 11.77 -0.67
C GLY A 64 -4.66 10.37 -1.14
N PRO A 65 -5.61 9.60 -1.66
CA PRO A 65 -5.29 8.29 -2.22
C PRO A 65 -4.42 8.43 -3.46
N VAL A 66 -3.46 7.53 -3.56
CA VAL A 66 -2.54 7.48 -4.69
C VAL A 66 -3.28 6.84 -5.87
N TYR A 67 -3.75 7.66 -6.79
CA TYR A 67 -4.27 7.22 -8.08
C TYR A 67 -3.29 7.72 -9.13
N ALA A 68 -2.56 6.80 -9.76
CA ALA A 68 -1.62 7.17 -10.83
C ALA A 68 -2.33 7.92 -11.96
#